data_AF-A0A0E0BND3-F1
#
_entry.id   AF-A0A0E0BND3-F1
#
_cell.length_a   1.000
_cell.length_b   1.000
_cell.length_c   1.000
_cell.angle_alpha   90.00
_cell.angle_beta   90.00
_cell.angle_gamma   90.00
#
_symmetry.space_group_name_H-M   'P 1'
#
loop_
_entity.id
_entity.type
_entity.pdbx_description
1 polymer ?
#
loop_
_entity_poly.entity_id
_entity_poly.type
_entity_poly.pdbx_seq_one_letter_code
_entity_poly.pdbx_strand_id
1 'polypeptide(L)'
;MSHRDATLFSSDVASLAAPNFLLDGVINFVMAHMTTKLGDESLLLVSPSVASLLANLQDYEPEAVADTAQALMDGANLPAATRLADALRPLLPAPPQGPPISGPTPQLSNGYDCGVYLLAVALAICRWWKKHPRTEEAAPCWFESVMDEVSAESVAAMRLNLAQEINLELIKQGDTTSSSSSWPSSSSRQ
;
A
#
# COMPACT_ATOMS: atom_id res chain seq x y z
N MET A 1 -15.65 6.09 -4.42
CA MET A 1 -15.77 4.84 -3.64
C MET A 1 -14.96 5.00 -2.36
N SER A 2 -15.41 4.49 -1.22
CA SER A 2 -14.63 4.53 0.04
C SER A 2 -14.61 3.16 0.71
N HIS A 3 -13.53 2.87 1.44
CA HIS A 3 -13.35 1.68 2.24
C HIS A 3 -12.55 2.04 3.49
N ARG A 4 -13.15 1.87 4.68
CA ARG A 4 -12.62 2.40 5.94
C ARG A 4 -12.34 3.91 5.84
N ASP A 5 -11.13 4.34 6.15
CA ASP A 5 -10.62 5.71 6.09
C ASP A 5 -10.08 6.09 4.70
N ALA A 6 -10.02 5.14 3.74
CA ALA A 6 -9.54 5.39 2.39
C ALA A 6 -10.68 5.74 1.44
N THR A 7 -10.48 6.79 0.63
CA THR A 7 -11.40 7.22 -0.43
C THR A 7 -10.69 7.24 -1.76
N LEU A 8 -11.34 6.71 -2.80
CA LEU A 8 -10.89 6.75 -4.19
C LEU A 8 -11.72 7.73 -5.01
N PHE A 9 -11.00 8.62 -5.68
CA PHE A 9 -11.50 9.51 -6.71
C PHE A 9 -11.20 8.96 -8.11
N SER A 10 -11.89 9.46 -9.13
CA SER A 10 -11.70 9.03 -10.52
C SER A 10 -10.26 9.24 -11.02
N SER A 11 -9.57 10.28 -10.53
CA SER A 11 -8.16 10.54 -10.82
C SER A 11 -7.24 9.45 -10.26
N ASP A 12 -7.55 8.93 -9.06
CA ASP A 12 -6.79 7.83 -8.46
C ASP A 12 -6.94 6.58 -9.31
N VAL A 13 -8.16 6.27 -9.72
CA VAL A 13 -8.44 5.09 -10.57
C VAL A 13 -7.73 5.20 -11.92
N ALA A 14 -7.68 6.40 -12.51
CA ALA A 14 -6.94 6.64 -13.75
C ALA A 14 -5.43 6.38 -13.63
N SER A 15 -4.86 6.51 -12.41
CA SER A 15 -3.45 6.22 -12.15
C SER A 15 -3.08 4.74 -12.29
N LEU A 16 -4.06 3.83 -12.27
CA LEU A 16 -3.85 2.40 -12.48
C LEU A 16 -3.46 2.07 -13.94
N ALA A 17 -3.81 2.92 -14.90
CA ALA A 17 -3.39 2.74 -16.29
C ALA A 17 -1.87 2.93 -16.42
N ALA A 18 -1.16 1.93 -16.93
CA ALA A 18 0.25 2.10 -17.29
C ALA A 18 0.37 3.11 -18.45
N PRO A 19 1.43 3.95 -18.50
CA PRO A 19 2.61 3.98 -17.63
C PRO A 19 2.50 5.01 -16.49
N ASN A 20 1.31 5.21 -15.89
CA ASN A 20 1.15 6.19 -14.82
C ASN A 20 1.70 5.67 -13.48
N PHE A 21 2.30 6.56 -12.68
CA PHE A 21 2.60 6.28 -11.28
C PHE A 21 1.29 6.12 -10.50
N LEU A 22 1.26 5.14 -9.58
CA LEU A 22 0.13 5.04 -8.66
C LEU A 22 0.08 6.26 -7.75
N LEU A 23 -1.12 6.82 -7.58
CA LEU A 23 -1.36 7.87 -6.60
C LEU A 23 -1.61 7.26 -5.21
N ASP A 24 -1.30 8.05 -4.17
CA ASP A 24 -1.49 7.66 -2.78
C ASP A 24 -2.92 7.20 -2.47
N GLY A 25 -3.93 7.75 -3.14
CA GLY A 25 -5.33 7.32 -3.00
C GLY A 25 -5.51 5.82 -3.30
N VAL A 26 -4.89 5.32 -4.38
CA VAL A 26 -4.87 3.89 -4.71
C VAL A 26 -4.13 3.08 -3.68
N ILE A 27 -2.92 3.52 -3.30
CA ILE A 27 -2.08 2.80 -2.34
C ILE A 27 -2.80 2.67 -0.99
N ASN A 28 -3.35 3.77 -0.47
CA ASN A 28 -4.13 3.82 0.77
C ASN A 28 -5.35 2.90 0.70
N PHE A 29 -6.10 2.96 -0.40
CA PHE A 29 -7.29 2.13 -0.58
C PHE A 29 -6.94 0.64 -0.59
N VAL A 30 -5.92 0.25 -1.34
CA VAL A 30 -5.49 -1.16 -1.41
C VAL A 30 -4.98 -1.63 -0.05
N MET A 31 -4.15 -0.85 0.65
CA MET A 31 -3.68 -1.20 2.00
C MET A 31 -4.84 -1.35 2.99
N ALA A 32 -5.82 -0.44 3.00
CA ALA A 32 -6.99 -0.54 3.88
C ALA A 32 -7.80 -1.82 3.60
N HIS A 33 -7.92 -2.19 2.33
CA HIS A 33 -8.58 -3.42 1.91
C HIS A 33 -7.78 -4.67 2.30
N MET A 34 -6.44 -4.63 2.16
CA MET A 34 -5.53 -5.67 2.65
C MET A 34 -5.68 -5.89 4.15
N THR A 35 -5.65 -4.83 4.97
CA THR A 35 -5.84 -4.96 6.42
C THR A 35 -7.17 -5.62 6.76
N THR A 36 -8.23 -5.32 6.01
CA THR A 36 -9.54 -5.97 6.19
C THR A 36 -9.52 -7.45 5.83
N LYS A 37 -8.94 -7.80 4.67
CA LYS A 37 -8.80 -9.18 4.21
C LYS A 37 -7.85 -10.00 5.09
N LEU A 38 -6.86 -9.35 5.70
CA LEU A 38 -5.91 -10.01 6.59
C LEU A 38 -6.58 -10.36 7.91
N GLY A 39 -7.29 -9.41 8.53
CA GLY A 39 -8.04 -9.66 9.77
C GLY A 39 -7.16 -10.14 10.93
N ASP A 40 -5.86 -9.86 10.90
CA ASP A 40 -4.90 -10.21 11.95
C ASP A 40 -4.53 -8.94 12.71
N GLU A 41 -4.91 -8.86 13.98
CA GLU A 41 -4.62 -7.72 14.86
C GLU A 41 -3.13 -7.55 15.18
N SER A 42 -2.33 -8.58 14.87
CA SER A 42 -0.88 -8.57 15.05
C SER A 42 -0.16 -7.91 13.87
N LEU A 43 -0.87 -7.56 12.79
CA LEU A 43 -0.31 -6.96 11.59
C LEU A 43 -0.95 -5.60 11.30
N LEU A 44 -0.11 -4.57 11.27
CA LEU A 44 -0.51 -3.19 10.98
C LEU A 44 0.14 -2.75 9.67
N LEU A 45 -0.69 -2.38 8.69
CA LEU A 45 -0.25 -1.66 7.50
C LEU A 45 -0.40 -0.16 7.74
N VAL A 46 0.71 0.56 7.65
CA VAL A 46 0.75 2.03 7.84
C VAL A 46 0.68 2.69 6.47
N SER A 47 -0.27 3.61 6.27
CA SER A 47 -0.42 4.34 5.02
C SER A 47 0.79 5.23 4.72
N PRO A 48 1.13 5.47 3.43
CA PRO A 48 2.15 6.42 3.01
C PRO A 48 2.11 7.77 3.75
N SER A 49 0.93 8.35 3.95
CA SER A 49 0.78 9.65 4.63
C SER A 49 1.17 9.58 6.11
N VAL A 50 0.80 8.51 6.83
CA VAL A 50 1.18 8.32 8.23
C VAL A 50 2.67 7.99 8.35
N ALA A 51 3.20 7.14 7.46
CA ALA A 51 4.62 6.83 7.42
C ALA A 51 5.46 8.09 7.14
N SER A 52 5.04 8.91 6.17
CA SER A 52 5.68 10.19 5.85
C SER A 52 5.62 11.17 7.02
N LEU A 53 4.47 11.28 7.69
CA LEU A 53 4.36 12.10 8.89
C LEU A 53 5.36 11.64 9.95
N LEU A 54 5.34 10.37 10.34
CA LEU A 54 6.23 9.81 11.35
C LEU A 54 7.72 10.00 11.01
N ALA A 55 8.10 9.74 9.77
CA ALA A 55 9.48 9.88 9.29
C ALA A 55 9.98 11.33 9.26
N ASN A 56 9.09 12.32 9.35
CA ASN A 56 9.44 13.74 9.32
C ASN A 56 9.03 14.49 10.61
N LEU A 57 8.59 13.79 11.65
CA LEU A 57 8.34 14.38 12.99
C LEU A 57 9.63 14.67 13.76
N GLN A 58 10.76 14.06 13.37
CA GLN A 58 12.08 14.33 13.94
C GLN A 58 12.59 15.70 13.48
N ASP A 59 13.41 16.36 14.30
CA ASP A 59 13.87 17.73 14.06
C ASP A 59 14.32 17.96 12.61
N TYR A 60 13.77 19.01 12.00
CA TYR A 60 13.92 19.36 10.59
C TYR A 60 15.36 19.80 10.31
N GLU A 61 16.16 18.92 9.71
CA GLU A 61 17.46 19.27 9.12
C GLU A 61 17.28 19.61 7.62
N PRO A 62 17.55 20.86 7.18
CA PRO A 62 17.26 21.33 5.82
C PRO A 62 17.93 20.53 4.69
N GLU A 63 19.05 19.86 4.97
CA GLU A 63 19.77 19.02 3.99
C GLU A 63 19.01 17.72 3.63
N ALA A 64 18.09 17.27 4.49
CA ALA A 64 17.38 16.00 4.31
C ALA A 64 16.35 16.02 3.16
N VAL A 65 15.86 17.20 2.75
CA VAL A 65 14.82 17.33 1.72
C VAL A 65 15.35 17.05 0.32
N ALA A 66 16.57 17.52 0.02
CA ALA A 66 17.23 17.31 -1.27
C ALA A 66 17.57 15.82 -1.48
N ASP A 67 18.00 15.13 -0.42
CA ASP A 67 18.27 13.69 -0.43
C ASP A 67 17.02 12.85 -0.72
N THR A 68 15.83 13.29 -0.26
CA THR A 68 14.56 12.57 -0.51
C THR A 68 14.17 12.47 -1.99
N ALA A 69 14.57 13.43 -2.83
CA ALA A 69 14.28 13.39 -4.26
C ALA A 69 15.28 12.49 -5.02
N GLN A 70 16.55 12.48 -4.59
CA GLN A 70 17.60 11.62 -5.16
C GLN A 70 17.41 10.15 -4.76
N ALA A 71 16.89 9.93 -3.54
CA ALA A 71 15.75 9.07 -3.21
C ALA A 71 15.52 7.74 -3.96
N LEU A 72 14.99 7.94 -5.16
CA LEU A 72 14.07 6.99 -5.78
C LEU A 72 14.75 6.11 -6.83
N MET A 73 16.04 6.31 -7.10
CA MET A 73 16.69 5.65 -8.26
C MET A 73 17.84 4.69 -7.92
N ASP A 74 18.58 4.81 -6.80
CA ASP A 74 19.79 4.00 -6.55
C ASP A 74 20.01 3.58 -5.07
N GLY A 75 18.95 3.23 -4.33
CA GLY A 75 19.04 2.82 -2.91
C GLY A 75 18.80 3.95 -1.90
N ALA A 76 18.21 5.05 -2.36
CA ALA A 76 18.16 6.26 -1.58
C ALA A 76 16.96 6.38 -0.62
N ASN A 77 16.09 5.37 -0.51
CA ASN A 77 15.09 5.34 0.56
C ASN A 77 15.64 4.97 1.95
N LEU A 78 16.94 4.61 2.08
CA LEU A 78 17.53 4.23 3.38
C LEU A 78 17.45 5.32 4.46
N PRO A 79 17.72 6.62 4.17
CA PRO A 79 17.54 7.69 5.16
C PRO A 79 16.08 7.81 5.60
N ALA A 80 15.11 7.76 4.66
CA ALA A 80 13.69 7.82 5.00
C ALA A 80 13.24 6.61 5.82
N ALA A 81 13.72 5.39 5.46
CA ALA A 81 13.46 4.17 6.21
C ALA A 81 14.07 4.22 7.62
N THR A 82 15.27 4.79 7.76
CA THR A 82 15.93 5.00 9.06
C THR A 82 15.11 5.95 9.94
N ARG A 83 14.70 7.12 9.42
CA ARG A 83 13.87 8.05 10.19
C ARG A 83 12.54 7.44 10.61
N LEU A 84 11.89 6.68 9.72
CA LEU A 84 10.66 5.97 10.06
C LEU A 84 10.90 4.92 11.16
N ALA A 85 11.96 4.13 11.05
CA ALA A 85 12.30 3.12 12.05
C ALA A 85 12.59 3.75 13.41
N ASP A 86 13.31 4.86 13.45
CA ASP A 86 13.62 5.59 14.67
C ASP A 86 12.38 6.23 15.30
N ALA A 87 11.45 6.74 14.48
CA ALA A 87 10.16 7.25 14.95
C ALA A 87 9.25 6.15 15.52
N LEU A 88 9.29 4.93 14.95
CA LEU A 88 8.50 3.79 15.41
C LEU A 88 9.08 3.12 16.65
N ARG A 89 10.40 3.10 16.80
CA ARG A 89 11.11 2.42 17.90
C ARG A 89 10.53 2.70 19.30
N PRO A 90 10.27 3.95 19.74
CA PRO A 90 9.69 4.20 21.06
C PRO A 90 8.23 3.76 21.21
N LEU A 91 7.53 3.45 20.11
CA LEU A 91 6.13 3.04 20.10
C LEU A 91 5.94 1.52 20.14
N LEU A 92 7.01 0.74 19.94
CA LEU A 92 6.94 -0.72 19.89
C LEU A 92 7.08 -1.34 21.29
N PRO A 93 6.27 -2.35 21.68
CA PRO A 93 6.37 -3.02 22.98
C PRO A 93 7.72 -3.69 23.23
N ALA A 94 8.36 -4.20 22.16
CA ALA A 94 9.67 -4.84 22.19
C ALA A 94 10.49 -4.33 20.99
N PRO A 95 11.14 -3.16 21.10
CA PRO A 95 11.80 -2.52 19.98
C PRO A 95 13.03 -3.33 19.51
N PRO A 96 13.19 -3.54 18.20
CA PRO A 96 14.40 -4.17 17.67
C PRO A 96 15.63 -3.30 17.94
N GLN A 97 16.75 -3.95 18.22
CA GLN A 97 18.04 -3.29 18.43
C GLN A 97 18.81 -3.19 17.12
N GLY A 98 19.56 -2.11 16.94
CA GLY A 98 20.40 -1.89 15.75
C GLY A 98 19.71 -1.18 14.59
N PRO A 99 20.44 -0.86 13.51
CA PRO A 99 19.92 -0.13 12.36
C PRO A 99 18.96 -0.99 11.52
N PRO A 100 18.14 -0.38 10.64
CA PRO A 100 17.38 -1.10 9.63
C PRO A 100 18.28 -2.00 8.77
N ILE A 101 17.78 -3.18 8.42
CA ILE A 101 18.46 -4.12 7.53
C ILE A 101 17.88 -3.96 6.13
N SER A 102 18.73 -3.82 5.12
CA SER A 102 18.32 -3.86 3.71
C SER A 102 18.12 -5.31 3.29
N GLY A 103 16.89 -5.68 2.95
CA GLY A 103 16.56 -6.98 2.36
C GLY A 103 16.69 -6.95 0.83
N PRO A 104 16.87 -8.11 0.18
CA PRO A 104 16.76 -8.19 -1.27
C PRO A 104 15.32 -7.89 -1.68
N THR A 105 15.16 -7.04 -2.68
CA THR A 105 13.89 -6.81 -3.38
C THR A 105 14.10 -6.99 -4.87
N PRO A 106 13.09 -7.50 -5.60
CA PRO A 106 13.20 -7.62 -7.05
C PRO A 106 13.43 -6.26 -7.69
N GLN A 107 14.34 -6.21 -8.65
CA GLN A 107 14.71 -4.96 -9.31
C GLN A 107 13.61 -4.49 -10.24
N LEU A 108 13.31 -3.20 -10.16
CA LEU A 108 12.29 -2.55 -10.97
C LEU A 108 12.74 -2.55 -12.45
N SER A 109 11.88 -3.01 -13.35
CA SER A 109 12.17 -3.07 -14.79
C SER A 109 11.66 -1.87 -15.60
N ASN A 110 10.88 -0.99 -14.98
CA ASN A 110 10.29 0.21 -15.60
C ASN A 110 10.25 1.39 -14.62
N GLY A 111 9.98 2.62 -15.05
CA GLY A 111 10.06 3.78 -14.17
C GLY A 111 8.85 4.04 -13.26
N TYR A 112 7.72 3.34 -13.42
CA TYR A 112 6.41 3.79 -12.91
C TYR A 112 5.68 2.80 -11.98
N ASP A 113 6.16 1.55 -11.89
CA ASP A 113 5.53 0.51 -11.09
C ASP A 113 6.01 0.42 -9.64
N CYS A 114 6.86 1.35 -9.18
CA CYS A 114 7.37 1.33 -7.80
C CYS A 114 6.26 1.21 -6.74
N GLY A 115 5.12 1.89 -6.92
CA GLY A 115 3.96 1.78 -6.05
C GLY A 115 3.27 0.41 -6.11
N VAL A 116 3.27 -0.26 -7.27
CA VAL A 116 2.71 -1.62 -7.41
C VAL A 116 3.65 -2.65 -6.79
N TYR A 117 4.98 -2.50 -6.97
CA TYR A 117 5.98 -3.31 -6.28
C TYR A 117 5.84 -3.20 -4.77
N LEU A 118 5.63 -1.98 -4.24
CA LEU A 118 5.38 -1.77 -2.81
C LEU A 118 4.18 -2.58 -2.31
N LEU A 119 3.05 -2.53 -3.03
CA LEU A 119 1.86 -3.32 -2.69
C LEU A 119 2.11 -4.83 -2.80
N ALA A 120 2.85 -5.27 -3.82
CA ALA A 120 3.17 -6.69 -4.03
C ALA A 120 4.08 -7.25 -2.93
N VAL A 121 5.13 -6.51 -2.55
CA VAL A 121 6.03 -6.85 -1.44
C VAL A 121 5.26 -6.91 -0.12
N ALA A 122 4.42 -5.91 0.16
CA ALA A 122 3.59 -5.91 1.36
C ALA A 122 2.66 -7.14 1.41
N LEU A 123 2.02 -7.50 0.29
CA LEU A 123 1.18 -8.70 0.19
C LEU A 123 1.96 -9.99 0.44
N ALA A 124 3.16 -10.13 -0.14
CA ALA A 124 4.01 -11.31 0.04
C ALA A 124 4.42 -11.47 1.51
N ILE A 125 4.83 -10.40 2.18
CA ILE A 125 5.17 -10.41 3.62
C ILE A 125 3.95 -10.81 4.46
N CYS A 126 2.77 -10.25 4.16
CA CYS A 126 1.54 -10.57 4.89
C CYS A 126 1.12 -12.04 4.70
N ARG A 127 1.30 -12.60 3.50
CA ARG A 127 1.04 -14.02 3.21
C ARG A 127 2.03 -14.92 3.92
N TRP A 128 3.32 -14.58 3.90
CA TRP A 128 4.34 -15.29 4.65
C TRP A 128 3.98 -15.31 6.15
N TRP A 129 3.63 -14.16 6.73
CA TRP A 129 3.23 -14.05 8.13
C TRP A 129 2.06 -14.98 8.49
N LYS A 130 1.02 -15.02 7.63
CA LYS A 130 -0.14 -15.91 7.85
C LYS A 130 0.20 -17.40 7.76
N LYS A 131 1.19 -17.78 6.95
CA LYS A 131 1.58 -19.17 6.74
C LYS A 131 2.46 -19.73 7.87
N HIS A 132 3.09 -18.88 8.68
CA HIS A 132 4.09 -19.29 9.68
C HIS A 132 3.59 -19.04 11.10
N PRO A 133 3.13 -20.08 11.81
CA PRO A 133 2.77 -19.97 13.22
C PRO A 133 3.97 -19.50 14.06
N ARG A 134 3.70 -18.61 15.01
CA ARG A 134 4.72 -17.99 15.88
C ARG A 134 5.36 -18.96 16.89
N THR A 135 4.98 -20.23 16.84
CA THR A 135 5.45 -21.30 17.74
C THR A 135 6.65 -22.05 17.18
N GLU A 136 7.05 -21.81 15.92
CA GLU A 136 8.20 -22.47 15.31
C GLU A 136 9.48 -21.64 15.51
N GLU A 137 10.50 -22.25 16.15
CA GLU A 137 11.77 -21.60 16.51
C GLU A 137 12.62 -21.14 15.32
N ALA A 138 12.30 -21.55 14.09
CA ALA A 138 13.11 -21.30 12.90
C ALA A 138 12.27 -21.05 11.63
N ALA A 139 11.23 -20.21 11.70
CA ALA A 139 10.51 -19.81 10.50
C ALA A 139 11.48 -19.20 9.46
N PRO A 140 11.42 -19.61 8.18
CA PRO A 140 12.30 -19.08 7.12
C PRO A 140 12.08 -17.58 6.97
N CYS A 141 13.13 -16.82 6.68
CA CYS A 141 13.03 -15.37 6.52
C CYS A 141 12.06 -15.01 5.37
N TRP A 142 11.24 -13.98 5.56
CA TRP A 142 10.28 -13.51 4.55
C TRP A 142 10.93 -13.02 3.25
N PHE A 143 12.24 -12.77 3.23
CA PHE A 143 12.99 -12.40 2.03
C PHE A 143 12.80 -13.40 0.88
N GLU A 144 12.85 -14.71 1.17
CA GLU A 144 12.67 -15.74 0.13
C GLU A 144 11.27 -15.67 -0.47
N SER A 145 10.24 -15.54 0.38
CA SER A 145 8.85 -15.40 -0.11
C SER A 145 8.64 -14.15 -0.96
N VAL A 146 9.32 -13.04 -0.65
CA VAL A 146 9.27 -11.83 -1.49
C VAL A 146 9.93 -12.07 -2.85
N MET A 147 11.11 -12.68 -2.86
CA MET A 147 11.86 -12.94 -4.10
C MET A 147 11.15 -13.99 -4.98
N ASP A 148 10.43 -14.94 -4.38
CA ASP A 148 9.68 -15.96 -5.11
C ASP A 148 8.33 -15.44 -5.65
N GLU A 149 7.60 -14.63 -4.89
CA GLU A 149 6.25 -14.16 -5.27
C GLU A 149 6.26 -12.89 -6.15
N VAL A 150 7.30 -12.05 -6.06
CA VAL A 150 7.33 -10.73 -6.69
C VAL A 150 8.30 -10.69 -7.86
N SER A 151 7.77 -10.39 -9.05
CA SER A 151 8.53 -10.22 -10.28
C SER A 151 7.88 -9.13 -11.14
N ALA A 152 8.57 -8.68 -12.20
CA ALA A 152 8.00 -7.72 -13.14
C ALA A 152 6.69 -8.22 -13.78
N GLU A 153 6.60 -9.52 -14.06
CA GLU A 153 5.39 -10.13 -14.61
C GLU A 153 4.25 -10.14 -13.58
N SER A 154 4.51 -10.58 -12.34
CA SER A 154 3.47 -10.63 -11.31
C SER A 154 3.00 -9.23 -10.91
N VAL A 155 3.89 -8.23 -10.97
CA VAL A 155 3.55 -6.81 -10.75
C VAL A 155 2.68 -6.25 -11.87
N ALA A 156 3.03 -6.49 -13.13
CA ALA A 156 2.21 -6.05 -14.27
C ALA A 156 0.81 -6.67 -14.21
N ALA A 157 0.73 -7.96 -13.88
CA ALA A 157 -0.54 -8.65 -13.66
C ALA A 157 -1.32 -8.05 -12.47
N MET A 158 -0.65 -7.74 -11.36
CA MET A 158 -1.28 -7.10 -10.21
C MET A 158 -1.88 -5.74 -10.56
N ARG A 159 -1.17 -4.88 -11.30
CA ARG A 159 -1.70 -3.59 -11.76
C ARG A 159 -2.99 -3.76 -12.57
N LEU A 160 -3.00 -4.71 -13.51
CA LEU A 160 -4.18 -5.00 -14.33
C LEU A 160 -5.34 -5.51 -13.46
N ASN A 161 -5.08 -6.44 -12.55
CA ASN A 161 -6.09 -7.01 -11.67
C ASN A 161 -6.69 -5.93 -10.74
N LEU A 162 -5.86 -5.06 -10.16
CA LEU A 162 -6.34 -3.93 -9.35
C LEU A 162 -7.25 -3.00 -10.15
N ALA A 163 -6.87 -2.66 -11.38
CA ALA A 163 -7.69 -1.85 -12.27
C ALA A 163 -9.04 -2.52 -12.55
N GLN A 164 -9.05 -3.81 -12.84
CA GLN A 164 -10.26 -4.57 -13.11
C GLN A 164 -11.17 -4.64 -11.88
N GLU A 165 -10.65 -5.04 -10.72
CA GLU A 165 -11.42 -5.16 -9.48
C GLU A 165 -12.05 -3.83 -9.06
N ILE A 166 -11.29 -2.73 -9.10
CA ILE A 166 -11.77 -1.39 -8.74
C ILE A 166 -12.85 -0.92 -9.72
N ASN A 167 -12.65 -1.11 -11.02
CA ASN A 167 -13.65 -0.72 -12.03
C ASN A 167 -14.94 -1.54 -11.90
N LEU A 168 -14.84 -2.85 -11.64
CA LEU A 168 -16.00 -3.70 -11.39
C LEU A 168 -16.80 -3.22 -10.17
N GLU A 169 -16.12 -2.81 -9.11
CA GLU A 169 -16.78 -2.29 -7.91
C GLU A 169 -17.46 -0.94 -8.15
N LEU A 170 -16.87 -0.07 -8.96
CA LEU A 170 -17.49 1.20 -9.38
C LEU A 170 -18.77 0.97 -10.19
N ILE A 171 -18.78 -0.02 -11.10
CA ILE A 171 -19.97 -0.38 -11.89
C ILE A 171 -21.10 -0.85 -10.96
N LYS A 172 -20.80 -1.76 -10.01
CA LYS A 172 -21.80 -2.24 -9.05
C LYS A 172 -22.41 -1.12 -8.21
N GLN A 173 -21.62 -0.13 -7.81
CA GLN A 173 -22.10 1.04 -7.06
C GLN A 173 -22.97 1.96 -7.94
N GLY A 174 -22.64 2.12 -9.22
CA GLY A 174 -23.46 2.82 -10.21
C GLY A 174 -24.84 2.17 -10.42
N ASP A 175 -24.89 0.84 -10.53
CA ASP A 175 -26.16 0.11 -10.69
C ASP A 175 -27.05 0.17 -9.43
N THR A 176 -26.43 0.17 -8.25
CA THR A 176 -27.16 0.25 -6.97
C THR A 176 -27.72 1.64 -6.71
N THR A 177 -27.03 2.69 -7.13
CA THR A 177 -27.51 4.08 -6.98
C THR A 177 -28.60 4.42 -8.00
N SER A 178 -28.51 3.87 -9.22
CA SER A 178 -29.51 4.05 -10.30
C SER A 178 -30.85 3.37 -10.01
N SER A 179 -30.90 2.35 -9.15
CA SER A 179 -32.13 1.65 -8.76
C SER A 179 -32.90 2.32 -7.61
N SER A 180 -32.30 3.30 -6.91
CA SER A 180 -32.96 4.06 -5.84
C SER A 180 -33.70 5.34 -6.32
N SER A 181 -33.52 5.75 -7.58
CA SER A 181 -34.13 6.96 -8.15
C SER A 181 -35.40 6.66 -8.95
N SER A 182 -36.34 5.92 -8.36
CA SER A 182 -37.71 5.78 -8.89
C SER A 182 -38.71 6.38 -7.89
N TRP A 183 -38.78 7.72 -7.83
CA TRP A 183 -39.93 8.39 -7.20
C TRP A 183 -41.12 8.34 -8.16
N PRO A 184 -42.28 7.79 -7.77
CA PRO A 184 -43.50 8.02 -8.53
C PRO A 184 -43.97 9.45 -8.25
N SER A 185 -43.92 10.30 -9.27
CA SER A 185 -44.61 11.58 -9.29
C SER A 185 -46.12 11.33 -9.35
N SER A 186 -46.77 11.28 -8.19
CA SER A 186 -48.23 11.38 -8.12
C SER A 186 -48.63 12.86 -8.13
N SER A 187 -49.10 13.29 -9.30
CA SER A 187 -49.77 14.56 -9.55
C SER A 187 -50.93 14.83 -8.59
N SER A 188 -51.12 16.11 -8.29
CA SER A 188 -52.16 16.68 -7.44
C SER A 188 -53.56 16.70 -8.07
N ARG A 189 -54.56 16.91 -7.20
CA ARG A 189 -55.99 17.30 -7.43
C ARG A 189 -56.89 16.13 -7.81
N GLN A 190 -58.05 15.91 -7.20
CA GLN A 190 -59.02 16.84 -6.58
C GLN A 190 -59.47 16.38 -5.20
#